data_AF-A0A524LS62-F1
#
_entry.id   AF-A0A524LS62-F1
#
_cell.length_a   1.000
_cell.length_b   1.000
_cell.length_c   1.000
_cell.angle_alpha   90.00
_cell.angle_beta   90.00
_cell.angle_gamma   90.00
#
_symmetry.space_group_name_H-M   'P 1'
#
loop_
_entity.id
_entity.type
_entity.pdbx_description
1 polymer ?
#
loop_
_entity_poly.entity_id
_entity_poly.type
_entity_poly.pdbx_seq_one_letter_code
_entity_poly.pdbx_strand_id
1 'polypeptide(L)'
;MFHNYVQYFAVIMNCIYWTNKYPRLITKDFIREHWNEESRKLRVIGDISCDVGGAIEFTLDCTTPAEPAFVYLINEDQIELGVKGDGPVIMAVDNLPCELPREASTSFGETLLEFIPTLAKADFMAPLDELVLPREIKDAIIVYRGELTKNYEYLNQYLN
;
A
#
# COMPACT_ATOMS: atom_id res chain seq x y z
N MET A 1 8.64 -16.11 15.17
CA MET A 1 7.89 -15.60 16.33
C MET A 1 6.41 -15.38 15.99
N PHE A 2 6.08 -14.63 14.92
CA PHE A 2 4.68 -14.38 14.53
C PHE A 2 3.88 -15.64 14.18
N HIS A 3 4.48 -16.58 13.43
CA HIS A 3 3.84 -17.84 13.00
C HIS A 3 3.20 -18.64 14.16
N ASN A 4 3.80 -18.60 15.36
CA ASN A 4 3.30 -19.32 16.54
C ASN A 4 1.93 -18.81 17.03
N TYR A 5 1.51 -17.62 16.60
CA TYR A 5 0.26 -17.01 17.00
C TYR A 5 -0.84 -17.13 15.93
N VAL A 6 -0.48 -17.41 14.67
CA VAL A 6 -1.43 -17.43 13.55
C VAL A 6 -2.58 -18.43 13.79
N GLN A 7 -2.28 -19.55 14.43
CA GLN A 7 -3.29 -20.57 14.80
C GLN A 7 -4.43 -20.05 15.70
N TYR A 8 -4.25 -18.91 16.36
CA TYR A 8 -5.27 -18.31 17.22
C TYR A 8 -6.13 -17.26 16.50
N PHE A 9 -5.73 -16.81 15.31
CA PHE A 9 -6.40 -15.74 14.58
C PHE A 9 -7.32 -16.30 13.51
N ALA A 10 -8.54 -15.77 13.44
CA ALA A 10 -9.44 -16.01 12.31
C ALA A 10 -9.21 -15.02 11.17
N VAL A 11 -8.82 -13.79 11.54
CA VAL A 11 -8.58 -12.67 10.63
C VAL A 11 -7.25 -12.02 10.98
N ILE A 12 -6.44 -11.72 9.97
CA ILE A 12 -5.21 -10.92 10.11
C ILE A 12 -5.37 -9.67 9.25
N MET A 13 -5.09 -8.50 9.83
CA MET A 13 -5.00 -7.24 9.10
C MET A 13 -3.52 -6.86 8.99
N ASN A 14 -2.94 -7.00 7.81
CA ASN A 14 -1.60 -6.54 7.52
C ASN A 14 -1.64 -5.05 7.14
N CYS A 15 -1.05 -4.21 7.99
CA CYS A 15 -0.94 -2.76 7.77
C CYS A 15 0.51 -2.29 7.87
N ILE A 16 1.47 -3.18 7.59
CA ILE A 16 2.89 -2.87 7.72
C ILE A 16 3.44 -2.37 6.39
N TYR A 17 4.37 -1.42 6.46
CA TYR A 17 5.27 -1.14 5.35
C TYR A 17 6.35 -2.22 5.30
N TRP A 18 6.42 -2.98 4.21
CA TRP A 18 7.36 -4.09 4.06
C TRP A 18 8.43 -3.82 3.00
N THR A 19 9.63 -4.33 3.23
CA THR A 19 10.70 -4.37 2.24
C THR A 19 11.48 -5.68 2.40
N ASN A 20 12.24 -6.09 1.38
CA ASN A 20 13.06 -7.30 1.38
C ASN A 20 14.10 -7.38 2.52
N LYS A 21 14.31 -6.29 3.27
CA LYS A 21 15.18 -6.25 4.46
C LYS A 21 14.53 -6.90 5.69
N TYR A 22 13.21 -7.09 5.68
CA TYR A 22 12.44 -7.66 6.77
C TYR A 22 11.86 -9.02 6.38
N PRO A 23 11.75 -9.97 7.33
CA PRO A 23 11.10 -11.24 7.05
C PRO A 23 9.63 -11.02 6.66
N ARG A 24 9.11 -11.92 5.81
CA ARG A 24 7.68 -11.97 5.51
C ARG A 24 6.89 -12.31 6.77
N LEU A 25 5.67 -11.79 6.87
CA LEU A 25 4.76 -12.05 7.98
C LEU A 25 4.16 -13.45 7.88
N ILE A 26 3.77 -13.86 6.66
CA ILE A 26 3.24 -15.19 6.36
C ILE A 26 3.82 -15.64 5.01
N THR A 27 4.51 -16.77 5.02
CA THR A 27 5.10 -17.38 3.81
C THR A 27 4.18 -18.43 3.20
N LYS A 28 4.39 -18.74 1.91
CA LYS A 28 3.70 -19.83 1.20
C LYS A 28 3.93 -21.19 1.88
N ASP A 29 5.15 -21.42 2.36
CA ASP A 29 5.50 -22.68 3.04
C ASP A 29 4.77 -22.80 4.38
N PHE A 30 4.76 -21.74 5.18
CA PHE A 30 4.05 -21.73 6.45
C PHE A 30 2.56 -21.94 6.27
N ILE A 31 1.90 -21.23 5.33
CA ILE A 31 0.46 -21.36 5.17
C ILE A 31 0.08 -22.75 4.64
N ARG A 32 0.93 -23.38 3.81
CA ARG A 32 0.71 -24.75 3.33
C ARG A 32 0.72 -25.78 4.45
N GLU A 33 1.65 -25.66 5.39
CA GLU A 33 1.69 -26.51 6.59
C GLU A 33 0.49 -26.23 7.49
N HIS A 34 0.25 -24.95 7.82
CA HIS A 34 -0.80 -24.54 8.75
C HIS A 34 -2.22 -24.86 8.24
N TRP A 35 -2.45 -24.87 6.92
CA TRP A 35 -3.78 -25.13 6.37
C TRP A 35 -4.25 -26.57 6.54
N ASN A 36 -3.32 -27.50 6.72
CA ASN A 36 -3.60 -28.91 6.96
C ASN A 36 -3.83 -29.23 8.44
N GLU A 37 -3.65 -28.26 9.34
CA GLU A 37 -3.90 -28.44 10.78
C GLU A 37 -5.40 -28.39 11.09
N GLU A 38 -5.92 -29.39 11.80
CA GLU A 38 -7.33 -29.41 12.22
C GLU A 38 -7.69 -28.24 13.16
N SER A 39 -6.71 -27.75 13.92
CA SER A 39 -6.86 -26.63 14.85
C SER A 39 -6.85 -25.26 14.18
N ARG A 40 -6.62 -25.17 12.86
CA ARG A 40 -6.45 -23.89 12.17
C ARG A 40 -7.69 -23.00 12.34
N LYS A 41 -7.43 -21.74 12.63
CA LYS A 41 -8.47 -20.71 12.72
C LYS A 41 -8.45 -19.73 11.56
N LEU A 42 -7.29 -19.52 10.93
CA LEU A 42 -7.11 -18.49 9.92
C LEU A 42 -8.07 -18.71 8.74
N ARG A 43 -8.83 -17.67 8.40
CA ARG A 43 -9.79 -17.65 7.29
C ARG A 43 -9.54 -16.49 6.34
N VAL A 44 -9.25 -15.31 6.88
CA VAL A 44 -9.17 -14.06 6.09
C VAL A 44 -7.90 -13.31 6.42
N ILE A 45 -7.28 -12.72 5.40
CA ILE A 45 -6.20 -11.75 5.54
C ILE A 45 -6.62 -10.49 4.77
N GLY A 46 -6.72 -9.37 5.48
CA GLY A 46 -6.79 -8.05 4.86
C GLY A 46 -5.39 -7.50 4.73
N ASP A 47 -4.89 -7.37 3.50
CA ASP A 47 -3.57 -6.84 3.20
C ASP A 47 -3.67 -5.40 2.70
N ILE A 48 -3.58 -4.45 3.62
CA ILE A 48 -3.76 -3.02 3.34
C ILE A 48 -2.59 -2.44 2.57
N SER A 49 -1.40 -3.05 2.64
CA SER A 49 -0.25 -2.54 1.87
C SER A 49 -0.35 -2.88 0.38
N CYS A 50 -1.18 -3.85 -0.02
CA CYS A 50 -1.32 -4.35 -1.40
C CYS A 50 0.02 -4.67 -2.07
N ASP A 51 1.03 -5.06 -1.29
CA ASP A 51 2.34 -5.38 -1.85
C ASP A 51 2.29 -6.77 -2.49
N VAL A 52 2.24 -6.84 -3.82
CA VAL A 52 2.28 -8.12 -4.55
C VAL A 52 3.56 -8.87 -4.20
N GLY A 53 3.40 -10.07 -3.65
CA GLY A 53 4.51 -10.87 -3.13
C GLY A 53 5.28 -10.17 -2.02
N GLY A 54 4.59 -9.41 -1.15
CA GLY A 54 5.14 -8.63 -0.04
C GLY A 54 5.11 -9.35 1.31
N ALA A 55 4.70 -8.65 2.37
CA ALA A 55 4.66 -9.22 3.73
C ALA A 55 3.83 -10.51 3.81
N ILE A 56 2.73 -10.58 3.06
CA ILE A 56 1.96 -11.78 2.82
C ILE A 56 2.40 -12.32 1.46
N GLU A 57 3.16 -13.43 1.47
CA GLU A 57 3.86 -13.89 0.26
C GLU A 57 2.92 -14.27 -0.89
N PHE A 58 1.69 -14.64 -0.55
CA PHE A 58 0.65 -15.10 -1.47
C PHE A 58 -0.43 -14.05 -1.74
N THR A 59 -0.17 -12.78 -1.42
CA THR A 59 -0.86 -11.67 -2.08
C THR A 59 -0.33 -11.60 -3.51
N LEU A 60 -0.97 -12.31 -4.44
CA LEU A 60 -0.48 -12.47 -5.82
C LEU A 60 -1.01 -11.42 -6.79
N ASP A 61 -2.04 -10.67 -6.40
CA ASP A 61 -2.63 -9.59 -7.19
C ASP A 61 -3.23 -8.53 -6.27
N CYS A 62 -3.48 -7.34 -6.81
CA CYS A 62 -4.24 -6.29 -6.16
C CYS A 62 -5.70 -6.36 -6.61
N THR A 63 -6.62 -6.29 -5.64
CA THR A 63 -8.06 -6.31 -5.90
C THR A 63 -8.61 -4.91 -6.12
N THR A 64 -9.79 -4.85 -6.74
CA THR A 64 -10.54 -3.61 -6.91
C THR A 64 -11.73 -3.58 -5.96
N PRO A 65 -12.34 -2.41 -5.69
CA PRO A 65 -13.58 -2.36 -4.92
C PRO A 65 -14.72 -3.23 -5.48
N ALA A 66 -14.77 -3.43 -6.80
CA ALA A 66 -15.78 -4.27 -7.44
C ALA A 66 -15.55 -5.76 -7.19
N GLU A 67 -14.29 -6.17 -7.07
CA GLU A 67 -13.86 -7.56 -6.85
C GLU A 67 -12.89 -7.60 -5.67
N PRO A 68 -13.37 -7.38 -4.43
CA PRO A 68 -12.52 -6.92 -3.32
C PRO A 68 -11.62 -8.00 -2.72
N ALA A 69 -11.84 -9.26 -3.09
CA ALA A 69 -11.12 -10.38 -2.53
C ALA A 69 -10.91 -11.50 -3.54
N PHE A 70 -9.87 -12.29 -3.30
CA PHE A 70 -9.64 -13.58 -3.94
C PHE A 70 -9.32 -14.65 -2.90
N VAL A 71 -9.49 -15.91 -3.27
CA VAL A 71 -8.99 -17.05 -2.49
C VAL A 71 -7.62 -17.44 -3.04
N TYR A 72 -6.65 -17.62 -2.16
CA TYR A 72 -5.38 -18.23 -2.53
C TYR A 72 -5.47 -19.75 -2.43
N LEU A 73 -5.51 -20.45 -3.58
CA LEU A 73 -5.59 -21.90 -3.68
C LEU A 73 -4.22 -22.52 -3.33
N ILE A 74 -4.04 -22.91 -2.07
CA ILE A 74 -2.74 -23.27 -1.48
C ILE A 74 -2.01 -24.39 -2.22
N ASN A 75 -2.76 -25.38 -2.72
CA ASN A 75 -2.20 -26.55 -3.40
C ASN A 75 -1.81 -26.26 -4.85
N GLU A 76 -2.40 -25.22 -5.46
CA GLU A 76 -2.26 -24.88 -6.87
C GLU A 76 -1.34 -23.67 -7.10
N ASP A 77 -0.99 -22.96 -6.02
CA ASP A 77 -0.26 -21.69 -6.03
C ASP A 77 -0.89 -20.66 -6.97
N GLN A 78 -2.22 -20.56 -6.92
CA GLN A 78 -3.04 -19.71 -7.78
C GLN A 78 -4.06 -18.92 -6.97
N ILE A 79 -4.65 -17.91 -7.60
CA ILE A 79 -5.75 -17.13 -7.04
C ILE A 79 -7.03 -17.37 -7.82
N GLU A 80 -8.16 -17.39 -7.10
CA GLU A 80 -9.49 -17.37 -7.70
C GLU A 80 -10.27 -16.20 -7.13
N LEU A 81 -10.84 -15.36 -8.00
CA LEU A 81 -11.62 -14.20 -7.57
C LEU A 81 -12.83 -14.62 -6.73
N GLY A 82 -13.13 -13.81 -5.71
CA GLY A 82 -14.20 -14.05 -4.76
C GLY A 82 -13.72 -14.74 -3.48
N VAL A 83 -14.64 -15.47 -2.84
CA VAL A 83 -14.46 -15.98 -1.46
C VAL A 83 -14.73 -17.48 -1.34
N LYS A 84 -14.84 -18.17 -2.48
CA LYS A 84 -15.09 -19.62 -2.55
C LYS A 84 -13.81 -20.31 -3.01
N GLY A 85 -13.42 -21.37 -2.32
CA GLY A 85 -12.23 -22.15 -2.63
C GLY A 85 -11.61 -22.76 -1.38
N ASP A 86 -10.61 -23.62 -1.57
CA ASP A 86 -9.85 -24.22 -0.47
C ASP A 86 -8.57 -23.41 -0.21
N GLY A 87 -8.75 -22.32 0.53
CA GLY A 87 -7.66 -21.40 0.83
C GLY A 87 -8.08 -20.21 1.68
N PRO A 88 -7.13 -19.42 2.20
CA PRO A 88 -7.42 -18.17 2.87
C PRO A 88 -7.98 -17.16 1.87
N VAL A 89 -8.99 -16.40 2.31
CA VAL A 89 -9.49 -15.25 1.57
C VAL A 89 -8.54 -14.08 1.79
N ILE A 90 -8.06 -13.48 0.72
CA ILE A 90 -7.22 -12.29 0.71
C ILE A 90 -8.05 -11.11 0.24
N MET A 91 -8.06 -10.04 1.03
CA MET A 91 -8.57 -8.73 0.63
C MET A 91 -7.37 -7.78 0.50
N ALA A 92 -6.98 -7.45 -0.73
CA ALA A 92 -5.86 -6.56 -1.03
C ALA A 92 -6.35 -5.44 -1.96
N VAL A 93 -7.32 -4.65 -1.49
CA VAL A 93 -7.98 -3.63 -2.32
C VAL A 93 -7.07 -2.43 -2.49
N ASP A 94 -6.70 -2.15 -3.73
CA ASP A 94 -5.93 -0.95 -4.05
C ASP A 94 -6.77 0.31 -3.83
N ASN A 95 -6.11 1.38 -3.40
CA ASN A 95 -6.71 2.70 -3.17
C ASN A 95 -7.95 2.66 -2.25
N LEU A 96 -7.89 1.87 -1.17
CA LEU A 96 -8.97 1.73 -0.19
C LEU A 96 -9.56 3.04 0.38
N PRO A 97 -8.81 4.17 0.51
CA PRO A 97 -9.42 5.44 0.91
C PRO A 97 -10.58 5.91 0.01
N CYS A 98 -10.65 5.45 -1.24
CA CYS A 98 -11.78 5.74 -2.13
C CYS A 98 -13.11 5.16 -1.65
N GLU A 99 -13.11 4.17 -0.76
CA GLU A 99 -14.33 3.63 -0.15
C GLU A 99 -14.94 4.56 0.91
N LEU A 100 -14.16 5.54 1.39
CA LEU A 100 -14.61 6.63 2.27
C LEU A 100 -14.30 7.97 1.62
N PRO A 101 -14.88 8.27 0.43
CA PRO A 101 -14.39 9.33 -0.44
C PRO A 101 -14.59 10.72 0.17
N ARG A 102 -15.66 10.90 0.96
CA ARG A 102 -15.92 12.15 1.68
C ARG A 102 -14.87 12.37 2.75
N GLU A 103 -14.64 11.39 3.61
CA GLU A 103 -13.69 11.46 4.72
C GLU A 103 -12.25 11.63 4.20
N ALA A 104 -11.87 10.88 3.16
CA ALA A 104 -10.57 11.02 2.51
C ALA A 104 -10.38 12.42 1.91
N SER A 105 -11.39 12.93 1.19
CA SER A 105 -11.34 14.28 0.60
C SER A 105 -11.29 15.37 1.67
N THR A 106 -12.07 15.25 2.75
CA THR A 106 -12.05 16.18 3.87
C THR A 106 -10.69 16.18 4.55
N SER A 107 -10.16 15.01 4.92
CA SER A 107 -8.86 14.91 5.60
C SER A 107 -7.70 15.44 4.76
N PHE A 108 -7.66 15.08 3.47
CA PHE A 108 -6.68 15.62 2.53
C PHE A 108 -6.82 17.14 2.36
N GLY A 109 -8.06 17.62 2.18
CA GLY A 109 -8.36 19.03 2.02
C GLY A 109 -7.97 19.86 3.22
N GLU A 110 -8.30 19.41 4.44
CA GLU A 110 -7.92 20.07 5.69
C GLU A 110 -6.40 20.23 5.82
N THR A 111 -5.66 19.17 5.49
CA THR A 111 -4.18 19.20 5.51
C THR A 111 -3.62 20.12 4.43
N LEU A 112 -4.18 20.09 3.22
CA LEU A 112 -3.73 20.93 2.11
C LEU A 112 -4.02 22.43 2.36
N LEU A 113 -5.17 22.74 2.96
CA LEU A 113 -5.62 24.11 3.24
C LEU A 113 -4.62 24.89 4.10
N GLU A 114 -3.87 24.22 4.97
CA GLU A 114 -2.80 24.84 5.77
C GLU A 114 -1.68 25.43 4.90
N PHE A 115 -1.41 24.86 3.73
CA PHE A 115 -0.37 25.31 2.81
C PHE A 115 -0.83 26.37 1.82
N ILE A 116 -2.14 26.48 1.57
CA ILE A 116 -2.73 27.39 0.56
C ILE A 116 -2.33 28.85 0.75
N PRO A 117 -2.34 29.44 1.96
CA PRO A 117 -1.96 30.85 2.13
C PRO A 117 -0.52 31.14 1.71
N THR A 118 0.41 30.21 1.94
CA THR A 118 1.82 30.40 1.58
C THR A 118 2.04 30.17 0.09
N LEU A 119 1.38 29.16 -0.50
CA LEU A 119 1.36 28.93 -1.94
C LEU A 119 0.81 30.15 -2.70
N ALA A 120 -0.30 30.73 -2.23
CA ALA A 120 -0.93 31.87 -2.89
C ALA A 120 -0.11 33.16 -2.84
N LYS A 121 0.81 33.28 -1.87
CA LYS A 121 1.70 34.45 -1.70
C LYS A 121 3.05 34.28 -2.38
N ALA A 122 3.41 33.07 -2.80
CA ALA A 122 4.71 32.79 -3.37
C ALA A 122 4.84 33.42 -4.77
N ASP A 123 5.99 34.03 -5.04
CA ASP A 123 6.33 34.55 -6.36
C ASP A 123 7.00 33.47 -7.21
N PHE A 124 6.21 32.70 -7.94
CA PHE A 124 6.69 31.64 -8.84
C PHE A 124 7.45 32.15 -10.08
N MET A 125 7.68 33.47 -10.23
CA MET A 125 8.62 34.01 -11.21
C MET A 125 10.05 34.07 -10.67
N ALA A 126 10.23 34.08 -9.35
CA ALA A 126 11.52 34.08 -8.70
C ALA A 126 12.25 32.72 -8.89
N PRO A 127 13.58 32.67 -8.71
CA PRO A 127 14.32 31.40 -8.60
C PRO A 127 13.78 30.50 -7.48
N LEU A 128 13.86 29.17 -7.64
CA LEU A 128 13.36 28.19 -6.66
C LEU A 128 13.93 28.41 -5.26
N ASP A 129 15.23 28.74 -5.16
CA ASP A 129 15.91 28.96 -3.89
C ASP A 129 15.35 30.19 -3.14
N GLU A 130 14.84 31.17 -3.87
CA GLU A 130 14.27 32.40 -3.34
C GLU A 130 12.78 32.27 -2.96
N LEU A 131 12.11 31.18 -3.37
CA LEU A 131 10.74 30.93 -2.97
C LEU A 131 10.62 30.75 -1.45
N VAL A 132 9.82 31.61 -0.84
CA VAL A 132 9.41 31.54 0.56
C VAL A 132 8.25 30.56 0.68
N LEU A 133 8.57 29.28 0.72
CA LEU A 133 7.63 28.17 0.89
C LEU A 133 8.01 27.32 2.11
N PRO A 134 7.05 26.66 2.78
CA PRO A 134 7.35 25.66 3.80
C PRO A 134 8.17 24.54 3.16
N ARG A 135 9.05 23.93 3.96
CA ARG A 135 9.99 22.91 3.47
C ARG A 135 9.23 21.72 2.87
N GLU A 136 8.11 21.35 3.47
CA GLU A 136 7.21 20.27 3.03
C GLU A 136 6.78 20.46 1.57
N ILE A 137 6.47 21.70 1.18
CA ILE A 137 6.10 22.03 -0.19
C ILE A 137 7.34 22.19 -1.06
N LYS A 138 8.36 22.90 -0.59
CA LYS A 138 9.57 23.19 -1.37
C LYS A 138 10.32 21.92 -1.78
N ASP A 139 10.47 20.97 -0.86
CA ASP A 139 11.11 19.68 -1.10
C ASP A 139 10.26 18.77 -2.00
N ALA A 140 8.94 18.99 -2.05
CA ALA A 140 8.01 18.26 -2.90
C ALA A 140 7.89 18.81 -4.34
N ILE A 141 8.55 19.92 -4.68
CA ILE A 141 8.57 20.46 -6.05
C ILE A 141 9.47 19.56 -6.91
N ILE A 142 8.86 18.73 -7.75
CA ILE A 142 9.56 17.82 -8.67
C ILE A 142 10.13 18.58 -9.87
N VAL A 143 9.33 19.46 -10.48
CA VAL A 143 9.67 20.26 -11.65
C VAL A 143 9.41 21.73 -11.33
N TYR A 144 10.37 22.59 -11.65
CA TYR A 144 10.23 24.03 -11.55
C TYR A 144 10.64 24.68 -12.87
N ARG A 145 9.72 25.45 -13.47
CA ARG A 145 9.96 26.18 -14.73
C ARG A 145 10.50 25.32 -15.88
N GLY A 146 10.03 24.07 -15.95
CA GLY A 146 10.37 23.12 -17.02
C GLY A 146 11.63 22.28 -16.76
N GLU A 147 12.31 22.49 -15.64
CA GLU A 147 13.49 21.72 -15.25
C GLU A 147 13.20 20.89 -14.00
N LEU A 148 13.76 19.68 -13.93
CA LEU A 148 13.73 18.86 -12.72
C LEU A 148 14.51 19.56 -11.62
N THR A 149 13.97 19.58 -10.41
CA THR A 149 14.70 20.11 -9.26
C THR A 149 15.76 19.11 -8.80
N LYS A 150 16.74 19.59 -8.03
CA LYS A 150 17.94 18.84 -7.63
C LYS A 150 17.66 17.45 -7.06
N ASN A 151 16.64 17.30 -6.21
CA ASN A 151 16.29 16.03 -5.57
C ASN A 151 15.72 15.01 -6.56
N TYR A 152 15.25 15.47 -7.73
CA TYR A 152 14.56 14.68 -8.74
C TYR A 152 15.32 14.63 -10.07
N GLU A 153 16.56 15.17 -10.14
CA GLU A 153 17.42 15.09 -11.33
C GLU A 153 17.65 13.66 -11.82
N TYR A 154 17.61 12.68 -10.90
CA TYR A 154 17.72 11.26 -11.23
C TYR A 154 16.62 10.79 -12.20
N LEU A 155 15.47 11.49 -12.28
CA LEU A 155 14.40 11.15 -13.20
C LEU A 155 14.76 11.39 -14.66
N ASN A 156 15.77 12.23 -14.95
CA ASN A 156 16.26 12.41 -16.33
C ASN A 156 16.67 11.10 -17.00
N GLN A 157 17.14 10.10 -16.23
CA GLN A 157 17.51 8.80 -16.79
C GLN A 157 16.32 7.99 -17.34
N TYR A 158 15.08 8.39 -17.01
CA TYR A 158 13.84 7.76 -17.46
C TYR A 158 13.06 8.63 -18.46
N LEU A 159 13.51 9.87 -18.71
CA LEU A 159 12.91 10.80 -19.67
C LEU A 159 13.71 10.70 -20.97
N ASN A 160 13.15 10.03 -21.97
CA ASN A 160 13.75 9.90 -23.30
C ASN A 160 13.80 11.23 -24.05
#